data_AF-A0A7S1U3Q9-F1
#
_entry.id   AF-A0A7S1U3Q9-F1
#
_cell.length_a   1.000
_cell.length_b   1.000
_cell.length_c   1.000
_cell.angle_alpha   90.00
_cell.angle_beta   90.00
_cell.angle_gamma   90.00
#
_symmetry.space_group_name_H-M   'P 1'
#
loop_
_entity.id
_entity.type
_entity.pdbx_description
1 polymer ?
#
loop_
_entity_poly.entity_id
_entity_poly.type
_entity_poly.pdbx_seq_one_letter_code
_entity_poly.pdbx_strand_id
1 'polypeptide(L)'
;AGGGEAGSGGYDGDDGDDGDASNGASTAAFVENASGRFESRWSQVRVAHGAAAATPWLDGMAGAVLGVWCAHGSGRLCGAAGDALAPLVYCDPEGTPTESYPFNPNGSPGGAAALVSPDGRHLAMMPHPERAFLERQLPWAPERLRERLRRQAGGAAPWLRLFRNAHRFRAQTDADGTSS
;
A
#
# COMPACT_ATOMS: atom_id res chain seq x y z
N ALA A 1 -62.38 27.01 17.25
CA ALA A 1 -63.08 26.35 16.13
C ALA A 1 -62.88 27.21 14.89
N GLY A 2 -62.24 26.80 13.81
CA GLY A 2 -61.55 25.57 13.44
C GLY A 2 -60.74 25.93 12.19
N GLY A 3 -59.49 25.44 12.12
CA GLY A 3 -58.66 25.58 10.93
C GLY A 3 -59.10 24.64 9.81
N GLY A 4 -58.57 24.88 8.62
CA GLY A 4 -58.70 24.03 7.44
C GLY A 4 -57.68 24.46 6.40
N GLU A 5 -56.49 23.87 6.52
CA GLU A 5 -55.33 24.06 5.64
C GLU A 5 -55.53 23.38 4.28
N ALA A 6 -54.83 23.94 3.29
CA ALA A 6 -54.78 23.47 1.92
C ALA A 6 -54.10 22.10 1.80
N GLY A 7 -54.66 21.25 0.93
CA GLY A 7 -54.08 19.95 0.59
C GLY A 7 -52.76 20.08 -0.14
N SER A 8 -51.71 19.49 0.44
CA SER A 8 -50.49 19.13 -0.26
C SER A 8 -50.61 17.68 -0.73
N GLY A 9 -50.40 17.46 -2.03
CA GLY A 9 -50.32 16.14 -2.63
C GLY A 9 -49.13 15.36 -2.10
N GLY A 10 -49.37 14.12 -1.71
CA GLY A 10 -48.34 13.16 -1.32
C GLY A 10 -47.48 12.78 -2.51
N TYR A 11 -46.17 12.82 -2.31
CA TYR A 11 -45.22 11.98 -3.03
C TYR A 11 -44.90 10.82 -2.10
N ASP A 12 -45.58 9.69 -2.33
CA ASP A 12 -45.20 8.40 -1.76
C ASP A 12 -43.98 7.89 -2.54
N GLY A 13 -42.80 8.11 -1.97
CA GLY A 13 -41.53 7.55 -2.41
C GLY A 13 -40.90 6.81 -1.24
N ASP A 14 -41.49 5.67 -0.90
CA ASP A 14 -40.95 4.64 -0.03
C ASP A 14 -39.83 3.91 -0.79
N ASP A 15 -38.62 4.47 -0.75
CA ASP A 15 -37.40 3.73 -1.09
C ASP A 15 -36.66 3.46 0.22
N GLY A 16 -37.20 2.49 0.96
CA GLY A 16 -36.47 1.79 2.00
C GLY A 16 -35.26 1.10 1.38
N ASP A 17 -34.10 1.74 1.47
CA ASP A 17 -32.79 1.09 1.31
C ASP A 17 -32.55 0.22 2.55
N ASP A 18 -33.30 -0.88 2.65
CA ASP A 18 -33.00 -2.01 3.53
C ASP A 18 -31.81 -2.77 2.91
N GLY A 19 -30.65 -2.12 2.95
CA GLY A 19 -29.36 -2.73 2.67
C GLY A 19 -29.07 -3.80 3.73
N ASP A 20 -29.37 -5.04 3.36
CA ASP A 20 -29.03 -6.32 4.00
C ASP A 20 -27.78 -6.24 4.90
N ALA A 21 -28.02 -6.09 6.20
CA ALA A 21 -27.01 -6.13 7.25
C ALA A 21 -26.72 -7.56 7.72
N SER A 22 -26.66 -8.55 6.82
CA SER A 22 -26.33 -9.92 7.17
C SER A 22 -25.27 -10.58 6.27
N ASN A 23 -24.03 -10.56 6.79
CA ASN A 23 -22.96 -11.53 6.54
C ASN A 23 -22.27 -11.52 5.15
N GLY A 24 -21.29 -10.63 4.97
CA GLY A 24 -20.25 -10.79 3.95
C GLY A 24 -18.90 -10.32 4.51
N ALA A 25 -17.91 -11.19 4.60
CA ALA A 25 -16.56 -10.80 5.00
C ALA A 25 -16.11 -9.62 4.12
N SER A 26 -15.88 -8.46 4.73
CA SER A 26 -15.58 -7.23 4.00
C SER A 26 -14.20 -7.37 3.39
N THR A 27 -14.12 -7.74 2.12
CA THR A 27 -12.88 -7.88 1.37
C THR A 27 -12.05 -6.60 1.49
N ALA A 28 -10.75 -6.74 1.75
CA ALA A 28 -9.83 -5.61 1.77
C ALA A 28 -9.92 -4.79 0.48
N ALA A 29 -10.05 -3.47 0.64
CA ALA A 29 -10.11 -2.51 -0.46
C ALA A 29 -9.29 -1.26 -0.14
N PHE A 30 -8.82 -0.59 -1.20
CA PHE A 30 -8.26 0.75 -1.09
C PHE A 30 -9.35 1.79 -1.31
N VAL A 31 -9.61 2.59 -0.28
CA VAL A 31 -10.61 3.66 -0.25
C VAL A 31 -9.92 5.02 -0.18
N GLU A 32 -10.71 6.09 -0.20
CA GLU A 32 -10.22 7.47 -0.09
C GLU A 32 -9.30 7.65 1.13
N ASN A 33 -8.23 8.42 0.93
CA ASN A 33 -7.30 8.77 2.00
C ASN A 33 -8.06 9.41 3.17
N ALA A 34 -7.65 9.15 4.41
CA ALA A 34 -8.23 9.78 5.59
C ALA A 34 -8.13 11.32 5.57
N SER A 35 -7.19 11.88 4.79
CA SER A 35 -7.04 13.32 4.59
C SER A 35 -8.09 13.94 3.66
N GLY A 36 -8.87 13.14 2.91
CA GLY A 36 -9.78 13.60 1.86
C GLY A 36 -9.08 14.29 0.68
N ARG A 37 -7.78 14.02 0.48
CA ARG A 37 -6.94 14.68 -0.53
C ARG A 37 -6.07 13.70 -1.29
N PHE A 38 -5.68 14.10 -2.49
CA PHE A 38 -4.57 13.46 -3.20
C PHE A 38 -3.24 13.74 -2.48
N GLU A 39 -2.46 12.69 -2.24
CA GLU A 39 -1.16 12.79 -1.58
C GLU A 39 -0.05 12.44 -2.57
N SER A 40 0.77 13.44 -2.93
CA SER A 40 2.00 13.30 -3.72
C SER A 40 3.19 13.51 -2.79
N ARG A 41 3.83 12.43 -2.35
CA ARG A 41 4.84 12.50 -1.28
C ARG A 41 6.02 11.56 -1.52
N TRP A 42 7.16 11.99 -0.98
CA TRP A 42 8.26 11.08 -0.67
C TRP A 42 8.05 10.56 0.75
N SER A 43 7.62 9.31 0.88
CA SER A 43 7.29 8.68 2.15
C SER A 43 8.36 7.66 2.55
N GLN A 44 8.47 7.38 3.84
CA GLN A 44 9.34 6.32 4.34
C GLN A 44 8.52 5.07 4.63
N VAL A 45 9.00 3.92 4.20
CA VAL A 45 8.41 2.62 4.49
C VAL A 45 9.44 1.67 5.06
N ARG A 46 8.98 0.77 5.91
CA ARG A 46 9.75 -0.34 6.45
C ARG A 46 9.25 -1.65 5.87
N VAL A 47 10.17 -2.48 5.42
CA VAL A 47 9.88 -3.88 5.10
C VAL A 47 9.72 -4.66 6.40
N ALA A 48 8.61 -5.39 6.53
CA ALA A 48 8.32 -6.20 7.70
C ALA A 48 9.39 -7.29 7.96
N HIS A 49 9.24 -8.01 9.07
CA HIS A 49 9.99 -9.23 9.37
C HIS A 49 9.03 -10.44 9.35
N GLY A 50 9.60 -11.66 9.38
CA GLY A 50 8.82 -12.90 9.52
C GLY A 50 7.97 -13.22 8.29
N ALA A 51 6.81 -13.84 8.51
CA ALA A 51 5.92 -14.32 7.45
C ALA A 51 5.48 -13.21 6.49
N ALA A 52 5.24 -12.00 6.98
CA ALA A 52 4.87 -10.86 6.14
C ALA A 52 5.96 -10.47 5.14
N ALA A 53 7.23 -10.70 5.47
CA ALA A 53 8.36 -10.48 4.56
C ALA A 53 8.72 -11.71 3.72
N ALA A 54 8.12 -12.87 4.01
CA ALA A 54 8.39 -14.16 3.35
C ALA A 54 7.71 -14.26 1.98
N THR A 55 7.84 -13.20 1.19
CA THR A 55 7.39 -13.13 -0.19
C THR A 55 8.60 -13.08 -1.13
N PRO A 56 8.58 -13.78 -2.28
CA PRO A 56 9.68 -13.74 -3.24
C PRO A 56 10.00 -12.31 -3.69
N TRP A 57 9.03 -11.40 -3.74
CA TRP A 57 9.21 -10.02 -4.22
C TRP A 57 10.17 -9.20 -3.35
N LEU A 58 10.17 -9.41 -2.04
CA LEU A 58 10.95 -8.63 -1.07
C LEU A 58 12.11 -9.45 -0.44
N ASP A 59 12.47 -10.57 -1.06
CA ASP A 59 13.58 -11.39 -0.60
C ASP A 59 14.89 -10.58 -0.45
N GLY A 60 15.51 -10.72 0.73
CA GLY A 60 16.71 -9.99 1.13
C GLY A 60 16.48 -8.52 1.51
N MET A 61 15.22 -8.07 1.66
CA MET A 61 14.89 -6.69 2.03
C MET A 61 14.28 -6.55 3.42
N ALA A 62 14.05 -7.64 4.16
CA ALA A 62 13.42 -7.63 5.49
C ALA A 62 14.12 -6.65 6.46
N GLY A 63 13.33 -5.81 7.13
CA GLY A 63 13.83 -4.78 8.03
C GLY A 63 14.44 -3.54 7.38
N ALA A 64 14.55 -3.49 6.04
CA ALA A 64 15.02 -2.29 5.36
C ALA A 64 14.04 -1.14 5.54
N VAL A 65 14.58 0.06 5.80
CA VAL A 65 13.84 1.32 5.87
C VAL A 65 14.20 2.13 4.63
N LEU A 66 13.22 2.39 3.77
CA LEU A 66 13.42 2.90 2.42
C LEU A 66 12.47 4.07 2.14
N GLY A 67 12.98 5.10 1.47
CA GLY A 67 12.14 6.14 0.89
C GLY A 67 11.52 5.68 -0.42
N VAL A 68 10.26 6.05 -0.67
CA VAL A 68 9.49 5.68 -1.86
C VAL A 68 8.46 6.75 -2.20
N TRP A 69 8.14 6.90 -3.49
CA TRP A 69 7.09 7.83 -3.94
C TRP A 69 5.70 7.29 -3.65
N CYS A 70 4.80 8.15 -3.18
CA CYS A 70 3.36 7.90 -3.08
C CYS A 70 2.62 8.95 -3.91
N ALA A 71 1.59 8.52 -4.65
CA ALA A 71 0.80 9.37 -5.54
C ALA A 71 -0.63 8.82 -5.68
N HIS A 72 -1.48 9.02 -4.67
CA HIS A 72 -2.84 8.46 -4.64
C HIS A 72 -3.85 9.36 -3.92
N GLY A 73 -5.10 9.35 -4.39
CA GLY A 73 -6.27 9.89 -3.66
C GLY A 73 -7.03 8.82 -2.88
N SER A 74 -6.90 7.56 -3.30
CA SER A 74 -7.56 6.40 -2.69
C SER A 74 -6.55 5.31 -2.38
N GLY A 75 -5.76 5.52 -1.32
CA GLY A 75 -4.73 4.57 -0.88
C GLY A 75 -4.96 3.99 0.51
N ARG A 76 -6.06 4.33 1.18
CA ARG A 76 -6.31 3.87 2.55
C ARG A 76 -6.83 2.45 2.53
N LEU A 77 -6.17 1.54 3.24
CA LEU A 77 -6.67 0.18 3.43
C LEU A 77 -7.88 0.18 4.37
N CYS A 78 -8.97 -0.42 3.92
CA CYS A 78 -10.19 -0.64 4.69
C CYS A 78 -10.68 -2.08 4.53
N GLY A 79 -11.41 -2.59 5.53
CA GLY A 79 -11.95 -3.96 5.53
C GLY A 79 -11.00 -4.99 6.15
N ALA A 80 -11.45 -6.25 6.17
CA ALA A 80 -10.67 -7.37 6.64
C ALA A 80 -9.81 -7.91 5.49
N ALA A 81 -8.49 -7.88 5.66
CA ALA A 81 -7.57 -8.44 4.67
C ALA A 81 -7.54 -9.98 4.63
N GLY A 82 -8.41 -10.64 5.41
CA GLY A 82 -8.37 -12.10 5.60
C GLY A 82 -7.00 -12.50 6.14
N ASP A 83 -6.38 -13.47 5.47
CA ASP A 83 -5.03 -13.96 5.76
C ASP A 83 -3.92 -13.16 5.05
N ALA A 84 -4.26 -12.08 4.33
CA ALA A 84 -3.26 -11.26 3.66
C ALA A 84 -2.38 -10.54 4.68
N LEU A 85 -1.07 -10.53 4.43
CA LEU A 85 -0.09 -9.94 5.32
C LEU A 85 0.31 -8.55 4.80
N ALA A 86 0.76 -7.67 5.70
CA ALA A 86 1.26 -6.34 5.34
C ALA A 86 2.80 -6.34 5.26
N PRO A 87 3.40 -6.58 4.07
CA PRO A 87 4.86 -6.66 3.91
C PRO A 87 5.56 -5.30 4.02
N LEU A 88 4.85 -4.20 3.77
CA LEU A 88 5.36 -2.84 3.86
C LEU A 88 4.45 -2.02 4.75
N VAL A 89 5.07 -1.27 5.67
CA VAL A 89 4.38 -0.32 6.54
C VAL A 89 5.03 1.05 6.45
N TYR A 90 4.24 2.12 6.43
CA TYR A 90 4.71 3.48 6.60
C TYR A 90 5.36 3.65 7.97
N CYS A 91 6.44 4.42 8.02
CA CYS A 91 7.16 4.69 9.25
C CYS A 91 7.52 6.18 9.40
N ASP A 92 7.73 6.58 10.64
CA ASP A 92 8.24 7.90 11.01
C ASP A 92 9.71 8.08 10.57
N PRO A 93 10.32 9.27 10.75
CA PRO A 93 11.72 9.51 10.37
C PRO A 93 12.73 8.57 11.03
N GLU A 94 12.41 8.05 12.21
CA GLU A 94 13.22 7.10 12.97
C GLU A 94 13.08 5.65 12.48
N GLY A 95 12.17 5.38 11.54
CA GLY A 95 11.93 4.05 10.99
C GLY A 95 10.99 3.17 11.84
N THR A 96 10.20 3.79 12.72
CA THR A 96 9.17 3.15 13.54
C THR A 96 7.84 3.17 12.80
N PRO A 97 7.13 2.03 12.65
CA PRO A 97 5.81 2.00 12.02
C PRO A 97 4.86 3.03 12.62
N THR A 98 4.09 3.73 11.78
CA THR A 98 3.25 4.83 12.24
C THR A 98 1.94 4.94 11.47
N GLU A 99 0.91 5.44 12.15
CA GLU A 99 -0.36 5.89 11.57
C GLU A 99 -0.45 7.41 11.46
N SER A 100 0.56 8.13 11.96
CA SER A 100 0.54 9.59 12.00
C SER A 100 0.75 10.21 10.63
N TYR A 101 -0.17 11.10 10.26
CA TYR A 101 0.00 11.97 9.10
C TYR A 101 1.11 13.01 9.36
N PRO A 102 1.97 13.34 8.37
CA PRO A 102 1.94 12.89 6.98
C PRO A 102 2.80 11.66 6.67
N PHE A 103 3.41 11.02 7.68
CA PHE A 103 4.30 9.87 7.49
C PHE A 103 3.56 8.64 6.98
N ASN A 104 2.35 8.42 7.49
CA ASN A 104 1.32 7.62 6.84
C ASN A 104 0.41 8.56 6.02
N PRO A 105 0.54 8.62 4.69
CA PRO A 105 -0.17 9.61 3.87
C PRO A 105 -1.66 9.29 3.71
N ASN A 106 -2.07 8.02 3.78
CA ASN A 106 -3.46 7.61 3.52
C ASN A 106 -4.27 7.29 4.79
N GLY A 107 -3.62 7.11 5.94
CA GLY A 107 -4.29 6.75 7.19
C GLY A 107 -4.70 5.28 7.25
N SER A 108 -3.96 4.40 6.57
CA SER A 108 -4.16 2.95 6.68
C SER A 108 -3.83 2.46 8.09
N PRO A 109 -4.66 1.60 8.71
CA PRO A 109 -4.36 0.99 10.00
C PRO A 109 -3.03 0.23 9.99
N GLY A 110 -2.31 0.25 11.12
CA GLY A 110 -0.98 -0.32 11.27
C GLY A 110 0.09 0.29 10.37
N GLY A 111 -0.21 1.40 9.67
CA GLY A 111 0.66 1.96 8.65
C GLY A 111 0.71 1.14 7.37
N ALA A 112 -0.21 0.20 7.11
CA ALA A 112 -0.12 -0.69 5.96
C ALA A 112 0.02 0.07 4.62
N ALA A 113 1.08 -0.23 3.88
CA ALA A 113 1.37 0.37 2.57
C ALA A 113 1.25 -0.65 1.41
N ALA A 114 1.21 -1.93 1.74
CA ALA A 114 1.11 -3.03 0.81
C ALA A 114 0.40 -4.22 1.47
N LEU A 115 -0.14 -5.10 0.63
CA LEU A 115 -0.67 -6.41 0.99
C LEU A 115 -0.02 -7.50 0.15
N VAL A 116 0.18 -8.66 0.75
CA VAL A 116 0.61 -9.86 0.03
C VAL A 116 -0.38 -11.00 0.27
N SER A 117 -0.65 -11.79 -0.77
CA SER A 117 -1.46 -13.01 -0.67
C SER A 117 -0.85 -14.01 0.33
N PRO A 118 -1.66 -14.93 0.89
CA PRO A 118 -1.17 -15.90 1.88
C PRO A 118 -0.05 -16.82 1.35
N ASP A 119 -0.04 -17.10 0.05
CA ASP A 119 1.01 -17.88 -0.63
C ASP A 119 2.24 -17.04 -1.03
N GLY A 120 2.24 -15.74 -0.73
CA GLY A 120 3.32 -14.81 -1.02
C GLY A 120 3.43 -14.34 -2.47
N ARG A 121 2.61 -14.87 -3.40
CA ARG A 121 2.79 -14.69 -4.86
C ARG A 121 2.15 -13.44 -5.42
N HIS A 122 1.22 -12.79 -4.73
CA HIS A 122 0.61 -11.55 -5.21
C HIS A 122 0.91 -10.42 -4.25
N LEU A 123 1.66 -9.42 -4.70
CA LEU A 123 1.98 -8.22 -3.94
C LEU A 123 1.29 -7.01 -4.56
N ALA A 124 0.37 -6.41 -3.81
CA ALA A 124 -0.27 -5.14 -4.15
C ALA A 124 0.26 -4.05 -3.22
N MET A 125 0.66 -2.91 -3.77
CA MET A 125 1.19 -1.80 -2.97
C MET A 125 0.77 -0.44 -3.53
N MET A 126 0.59 0.53 -2.64
CA MET A 126 0.28 1.91 -3.00
C MET A 126 1.51 2.78 -3.30
N PRO A 127 2.68 2.55 -2.66
CA PRO A 127 3.91 3.21 -3.09
C PRO A 127 4.39 2.77 -4.48
N HIS A 128 5.18 3.63 -5.12
CA HIS A 128 5.68 3.48 -6.48
C HIS A 128 7.19 3.18 -6.53
N PRO A 129 7.64 1.93 -6.25
CA PRO A 129 9.07 1.56 -6.31
C PRO A 129 9.66 1.68 -7.73
N GLU A 130 8.83 1.61 -8.77
CA GLU A 130 9.21 1.85 -10.17
C GLU A 130 9.59 3.31 -10.45
N ARG A 131 9.26 4.22 -9.54
CA ARG A 131 9.71 5.61 -9.57
C ARG A 131 10.91 5.86 -8.67
N ALA A 132 11.50 4.82 -8.07
CA ALA A 132 12.56 4.94 -7.06
C ALA A 132 13.66 3.86 -7.19
N PHE A 133 13.84 3.26 -8.37
CA PHE A 133 14.81 2.17 -8.59
C PHE A 133 16.20 2.65 -9.03
N LEU A 134 16.38 3.94 -9.34
CA LEU A 134 17.65 4.58 -9.64
C LEU A 134 17.93 5.73 -8.66
N GLU A 135 19.21 5.97 -8.37
CA GLU A 135 19.67 7.06 -7.50
C GLU A 135 19.11 8.42 -7.91
N ARG A 136 19.09 8.71 -9.21
CA ARG A 136 18.62 9.98 -9.77
C ARG A 136 17.13 10.23 -9.54
N GLN A 137 16.36 9.18 -9.21
CA GLN A 137 14.93 9.29 -8.93
C GLN A 137 14.63 9.50 -7.44
N LEU A 138 15.64 9.41 -6.57
CA LEU A 138 15.51 9.64 -5.15
C LEU A 138 15.62 11.14 -4.87
N PRO A 139 14.57 11.83 -4.40
CA PRO A 139 14.65 13.26 -4.07
C PRO A 139 15.57 13.47 -2.87
N TRP A 140 15.57 12.53 -1.93
CA TRP A 140 16.42 12.52 -0.75
C TRP A 140 16.85 11.09 -0.39
N ALA A 141 18.10 10.98 0.08
CA ALA A 141 18.66 9.79 0.70
C ALA A 141 19.89 10.21 1.53
N PRO A 142 20.29 9.45 2.57
CA PRO A 142 21.52 9.73 3.32
C PRO A 142 22.73 9.83 2.38
N GLU A 143 23.63 10.80 2.63
CA GLU A 143 24.73 11.08 1.69
C GLU A 143 25.61 9.84 1.44
N ARG A 144 25.93 9.09 2.50
CA ARG A 144 26.67 7.81 2.39
C ARG A 144 25.99 6.82 1.45
N LEU A 145 24.66 6.76 1.45
CA LEU A 145 23.90 5.93 0.50
C LEU A 145 24.02 6.51 -0.91
N ARG A 146 23.78 7.81 -1.12
CA ARG A 146 23.92 8.45 -2.44
C ARG A 146 25.30 8.26 -3.05
N GLU A 147 26.37 8.49 -2.30
CA GLU A 147 27.74 8.25 -2.75
C GLU A 147 27.99 6.81 -3.17
N ARG A 148 27.46 5.84 -2.39
CA ARG A 148 27.57 4.42 -2.73
C ARG A 148 26.84 4.13 -4.04
N LEU A 149 25.62 4.65 -4.21
CA LEU A 149 24.83 4.43 -5.42
C LEU A 149 25.49 5.06 -6.65
N ARG A 150 26.03 6.29 -6.56
CA ARG A 150 26.70 6.98 -7.66
C ARG A 150 27.97 6.26 -8.14
N ARG A 151 28.70 5.61 -7.23
CA ARG A 151 29.87 4.80 -7.58
C ARG A 151 29.50 3.47 -8.23
N GLN A 152 28.27 3.00 -8.02
CA GLN A 152 27.81 1.76 -8.62
C GLN A 152 27.39 1.98 -10.08
N ALA A 153 27.85 1.11 -10.97
CA ALA A 153 27.42 1.12 -12.37
C ALA A 153 25.89 1.11 -12.47
N GLY A 154 25.34 2.08 -13.20
CA GLY A 154 23.89 2.24 -13.38
C GLY A 154 23.13 2.88 -12.22
N GLY A 155 23.77 3.18 -11.08
CA GLY A 155 23.12 3.92 -9.98
C GLY A 155 21.91 3.21 -9.37
N ALA A 156 21.90 1.87 -9.32
CA ALA A 156 20.73 1.11 -8.89
C ALA A 156 20.41 1.30 -7.41
N ALA A 157 19.25 1.90 -7.12
CA ALA A 157 18.72 2.10 -5.78
C ALA A 157 18.16 0.79 -5.18
N PRO A 158 17.91 0.75 -3.86
CA PRO A 158 17.43 -0.46 -3.18
C PRO A 158 16.17 -1.09 -3.81
N TRP A 159 15.23 -0.27 -4.31
CA TRP A 159 14.01 -0.77 -4.94
C TRP A 159 14.24 -1.57 -6.22
N LEU A 160 15.41 -1.47 -6.88
CA LEU A 160 15.73 -2.34 -8.01
C LEU A 160 15.75 -3.83 -7.60
N ARG A 161 16.01 -4.13 -6.31
CA ARG A 161 15.99 -5.50 -5.78
C ARG A 161 14.62 -6.16 -5.98
N LEU A 162 13.53 -5.42 -5.82
CA LEU A 162 12.16 -5.95 -6.02
C LEU A 162 11.99 -6.50 -7.45
N PHE A 163 12.42 -5.76 -8.46
CA PHE A 163 12.31 -6.18 -9.87
C PHE A 163 13.26 -7.33 -10.20
N ARG A 164 14.47 -7.35 -9.62
CA ARG A 164 15.41 -8.48 -9.76
C ARG A 164 14.87 -9.76 -9.11
N ASN A 165 14.23 -9.62 -7.96
CA ASN A 165 13.57 -10.70 -7.26
C ASN A 165 12.42 -11.27 -8.11
N ALA A 166 11.61 -10.42 -8.73
CA ALA A 166 10.56 -10.83 -9.67
C ALA A 166 11.11 -11.65 -10.84
N HIS A 167 12.20 -11.17 -11.46
CA HIS A 167 12.87 -11.90 -12.55
C HIS A 167 13.39 -13.27 -12.10
N ARG A 168 14.01 -13.33 -10.91
CA ARG A 168 14.52 -14.59 -10.35
C ARG A 168 13.38 -15.57 -10.05
N PHE A 169 12.29 -15.10 -9.45
CA PHE A 169 11.13 -15.93 -9.13
C PHE A 169 10.55 -16.57 -10.39
N ARG A 170 10.34 -15.78 -11.46
CA ARG A 170 9.92 -16.29 -12.78
C ARG A 170 10.84 -17.41 -13.27
N ALA A 171 12.15 -17.17 -13.27
CA ALA A 171 13.12 -18.14 -13.78
C ALA A 171 13.14 -19.46 -12.98
N GLN A 172 12.84 -19.40 -11.68
CA GLN A 172 12.75 -20.59 -10.82
C GLN A 172 11.46 -21.38 -11.12
N THR A 173 10.31 -20.72 -11.23
CA THR A 173 9.05 -21.40 -11.63
C THR A 173 9.13 -22.05 -13.01
N ASP A 174 9.85 -21.43 -13.96
CA ASP A 174 10.08 -22.01 -15.29
C ASP A 174 10.96 -23.29 -15.20
N ALA A 175 11.94 -23.32 -14.29
CA ALA A 175 12.84 -24.45 -14.10
C ALA A 175 12.21 -25.63 -13.34
N ASP A 176 11.32 -25.33 -12.38
CA ASP A 176 10.65 -26.33 -11.56
C ASP A 176 9.45 -27.00 -12.28
N GLY A 177 9.16 -26.61 -13.53
CA GLY A 177 8.11 -27.21 -14.35
C GLY A 177 6.68 -26.91 -13.86
N THR A 178 6.53 -26.05 -12.86
CA THR A 178 5.23 -25.56 -12.38
C THR A 178 4.78 -24.36 -13.22
N SER A 179 4.60 -24.56 -14.52
CA SER A 179 3.81 -23.67 -15.35
C SER A 179 2.33 -24.00 -15.12
N SER A 180 1.62 -23.11 -14.41
CA SER A 180 0.15 -23.11 -14.34
C SER A 180 -0.46 -22.81 -15.71
#